data_AF-A0A9E5FSE6-F1
#
_entry.id   AF-A0A9E5FSE6-F1
#
_cell.length_a   1.000
_cell.length_b   1.000
_cell.length_c   1.000
_cell.angle_alpha   90.00
_cell.angle_beta   90.00
_cell.angle_gamma   90.00
#
_symmetry.space_group_name_H-M   'P 1'
#
loop_
_entity.id
_entity.type
_entity.pdbx_description
1 polymer ?
#
loop_
_entity_poly.entity_id
_entity_poly.type
_entity_poly.pdbx_seq_one_letter_code
_entity_poly.pdbx_strand_id
1 'polypeptide(L)'
;AVLYPYAKRVVSMPQAVLGVAFSFGIPMAFAAVLGQGQPLAWLHVWNAVPWQAWLLLLGNLFWVLAYDTEYAMVDRDDDLRIGMKTSAITLGRWDVPVVMACYLLHIAVWGGMLWQHTSTHVQLLIWGATLAAALAQVAWHYRLIRHRTREGCFKAFRVNHWLGWTWFVSSWALLSRYE
;
A
#
# COMPACT_ATOMS: atom_id res chain seq x y z
N ALA A 1 -11.86 -10.38 -7.36
CA ALA A 1 -13.01 -9.48 -7.63
C ALA A 1 -14.36 -10.11 -7.25
N VAL A 2 -14.72 -11.28 -7.79
CA VAL A 2 -16.07 -11.89 -7.59
C VAL A 2 -16.40 -12.22 -6.13
N LEU A 3 -15.43 -12.66 -5.33
CA LEU A 3 -15.65 -13.03 -3.91
C LEU A 3 -15.59 -11.83 -2.94
N TYR A 4 -15.13 -10.66 -3.39
CA TYR A 4 -14.89 -9.51 -2.52
C TYR A 4 -16.15 -8.96 -1.82
N PRO A 5 -17.33 -8.87 -2.48
CA PRO A 5 -18.56 -8.42 -1.80
C PRO A 5 -18.98 -9.35 -0.64
N TYR A 6 -18.67 -10.64 -0.73
CA TYR A 6 -19.01 -11.64 0.28
C TYR A 6 -18.05 -11.61 1.48
N ALA A 7 -16.80 -11.20 1.27
CA ALA A 7 -15.80 -11.09 2.34
C ALA A 7 -16.25 -10.17 3.48
N LYS A 8 -17.04 -9.11 3.19
CA LYS A 8 -17.58 -8.19 4.22
C LYS A 8 -18.49 -8.87 5.25
N ARG A 9 -19.02 -10.07 4.96
CA ARG A 9 -19.91 -10.83 5.87
C ARG A 9 -19.19 -11.90 6.70
N VAL A 10 -17.96 -12.25 6.33
CA VAL A 10 -17.21 -13.38 6.94
C VAL A 10 -15.81 -12.99 7.44
N VAL A 11 -15.23 -11.89 6.96
CA VAL A 11 -13.87 -11.45 7.31
C VAL A 11 -13.94 -10.14 8.09
N SER A 12 -13.24 -10.06 9.22
CA SER A 12 -13.16 -8.87 10.08
C SER A 12 -12.36 -7.71 9.48
N MET A 13 -11.61 -7.97 8.40
CA MET A 13 -10.79 -7.01 7.67
C MET A 13 -10.99 -7.17 6.15
N PRO A 14 -12.18 -6.87 5.60
CA PRO A 14 -12.42 -6.96 4.16
C PRO A 14 -11.44 -6.12 3.33
N GLN A 15 -10.89 -5.05 3.92
CA GLN A 15 -9.83 -4.21 3.35
C GLN A 15 -8.59 -5.01 2.93
N ALA A 16 -8.21 -6.04 3.70
CA ALA A 16 -7.07 -6.89 3.35
C ALA A 16 -7.33 -7.69 2.07
N VAL A 17 -8.56 -8.18 1.91
CA VAL A 17 -8.97 -8.94 0.71
C VAL A 17 -9.01 -8.03 -0.52
N LEU A 18 -9.48 -6.79 -0.36
CA LEU A 18 -9.44 -5.79 -1.44
C LEU A 18 -8.01 -5.44 -1.82
N GLY A 19 -7.17 -5.18 -0.81
CA GLY A 19 -5.77 -4.82 -0.98
C GLY A 19 -5.00 -5.88 -1.74
N VAL A 20 -5.18 -7.16 -1.42
CA VAL A 20 -4.58 -8.25 -2.19
C VAL A 20 -5.08 -8.22 -3.64
N ALA A 21 -6.39 -8.12 -3.87
CA ALA A 21 -6.97 -8.14 -5.21
C ALA A 21 -6.45 -7.00 -6.10
N PHE A 22 -6.32 -5.77 -5.58
CA PHE A 22 -5.75 -4.65 -6.33
C PHE A 22 -4.23 -4.76 -6.51
N SER A 23 -3.53 -5.34 -5.53
CA SER A 23 -2.06 -5.47 -5.58
C SER A 23 -1.59 -6.58 -6.53
N PHE A 24 -2.46 -7.49 -6.95
CA PHE A 24 -2.11 -8.61 -7.83
C PHE A 24 -1.63 -8.19 -9.23
N GLY A 25 -1.88 -6.94 -9.63
CA GLY A 25 -1.28 -6.36 -10.83
C GLY A 25 0.25 -6.38 -10.82
N ILE A 26 0.88 -6.34 -9.64
CA ILE A 26 2.35 -6.37 -9.50
C ILE A 26 2.90 -7.74 -9.95
N PRO A 27 2.56 -8.90 -9.33
CA PRO A 27 2.96 -10.21 -9.83
C PRO A 27 2.63 -10.45 -11.30
N MET A 28 1.46 -9.97 -11.76
CA MET A 28 1.04 -10.12 -13.15
C MET A 28 1.99 -9.38 -14.12
N ALA A 29 2.44 -8.18 -13.78
CA ALA A 29 3.41 -7.43 -14.58
C ALA A 29 4.76 -8.15 -14.65
N PHE A 30 5.25 -8.68 -13.53
CA PHE A 30 6.48 -9.50 -13.53
C PHE A 30 6.31 -10.76 -14.39
N ALA A 31 5.20 -11.49 -14.23
CA ALA A 31 4.91 -12.69 -15.02
C ALA A 31 4.82 -12.38 -16.52
N ALA A 32 4.26 -11.23 -16.91
CA ALA A 32 4.15 -10.83 -18.30
C ALA A 32 5.51 -10.56 -18.95
N VAL A 33 6.46 -9.96 -18.21
CA VAL A 33 7.78 -9.60 -18.72
C VAL A 33 8.79 -10.75 -18.60
N LEU A 34 8.85 -11.40 -17.44
CA LEU A 34 9.85 -12.44 -17.13
C LEU A 34 9.39 -13.86 -17.46
N GLY A 35 8.08 -14.08 -17.54
CA GLY A 35 7.50 -15.40 -17.86
C GLY A 35 7.48 -15.70 -19.35
N GLN A 36 7.78 -14.74 -20.22
CA GLN A 36 7.74 -14.95 -21.67
C GLN A 36 8.79 -15.99 -22.08
N GLY A 37 8.34 -17.06 -22.75
CA GLY A 37 9.21 -18.17 -23.19
C GLY A 37 9.54 -19.21 -22.11
N GLN A 38 9.02 -19.06 -20.88
CA GLN A 38 9.19 -20.07 -19.83
C GLN A 38 8.16 -21.20 -19.98
N PRO A 39 8.54 -22.48 -19.74
CA PRO A 39 7.58 -23.58 -19.72
C PRO A 39 6.56 -23.42 -18.60
N LEU A 40 5.28 -23.71 -18.88
CA LEU A 40 4.20 -23.76 -17.89
C LEU A 40 4.42 -24.94 -16.93
N ALA A 41 5.29 -24.74 -15.94
CA ALA A 41 5.56 -25.68 -14.86
C ALA A 41 5.67 -24.94 -13.53
N TRP A 42 5.18 -25.56 -12.46
CA TRP A 42 5.14 -24.98 -11.11
C TRP A 42 6.51 -24.50 -10.61
N LEU A 43 7.60 -25.18 -11.01
CA LEU A 43 8.96 -24.79 -10.64
C LEU A 43 9.40 -23.46 -11.28
N HIS A 44 8.86 -23.08 -12.45
CA HIS A 44 9.25 -21.85 -13.15
C HIS A 44 8.46 -20.61 -12.70
N VAL A 45 7.47 -20.78 -11.81
CA VAL A 45 6.72 -19.65 -11.25
C VAL A 45 7.65 -18.68 -10.54
N TRP A 46 8.69 -19.18 -9.87
CA TRP A 46 9.69 -18.35 -9.19
C TRP A 46 10.61 -17.58 -10.15
N ASN A 47 10.74 -18.03 -11.40
CA ASN A 47 11.46 -17.29 -12.45
C ASN A 47 10.58 -16.19 -13.05
N ALA A 48 9.29 -16.48 -13.26
CA ALA A 48 8.33 -15.52 -13.80
C ALA A 48 7.92 -14.45 -12.77
N VAL A 49 7.82 -14.81 -11.49
CA VAL A 49 7.43 -13.94 -10.38
C VAL A 49 8.43 -14.10 -9.24
N PRO A 50 9.55 -13.35 -9.29
CA PRO A 50 10.60 -13.48 -8.29
C PRO A 50 10.17 -12.87 -6.96
N TRP A 51 10.93 -13.13 -5.89
CA TRP A 51 10.57 -12.72 -4.51
C TRP A 51 10.35 -11.20 -4.36
N GLN A 52 11.01 -10.38 -5.18
CA GLN A 52 10.85 -8.93 -5.20
C GLN A 52 9.40 -8.53 -5.56
N ALA A 53 8.76 -9.25 -6.49
CA ALA A 53 7.38 -8.98 -6.88
C ALA A 53 6.41 -9.19 -5.69
N TRP A 54 6.65 -10.23 -4.90
CA TRP A 54 5.87 -10.55 -3.71
C TRP A 54 6.10 -9.53 -2.59
N LEU A 55 7.33 -9.04 -2.41
CA LEU A 55 7.60 -7.97 -1.47
C LEU A 55 6.96 -6.64 -1.89
N LEU A 56 7.03 -6.27 -3.16
CA LEU A 56 6.34 -5.08 -3.67
C LEU A 56 4.82 -5.18 -3.47
N LEU A 57 4.24 -6.38 -3.71
CA LEU A 57 2.84 -6.67 -3.39
C LEU A 57 2.55 -6.49 -1.90
N LEU A 58 3.42 -7.01 -1.02
CA LEU A 58 3.27 -6.88 0.43
C LEU A 58 3.35 -5.40 0.87
N GLY A 59 4.30 -4.64 0.34
CA GLY A 59 4.41 -3.21 0.58
C GLY A 59 3.18 -2.45 0.10
N ASN A 60 2.65 -2.81 -1.08
CA ASN A 60 1.42 -2.21 -1.60
C ASN A 60 0.20 -2.57 -0.73
N LEU A 61 0.09 -3.82 -0.26
CA LEU A 61 -0.98 -4.26 0.64
C LEU A 61 -1.03 -3.39 1.90
N PHE A 62 0.11 -3.09 2.51
CA PHE A 62 0.14 -2.19 3.67
C PHE A 62 -0.34 -0.79 3.34
N TRP A 63 -0.01 -0.25 2.17
CA TRP A 63 -0.56 1.03 1.73
C TRP A 63 -2.07 0.99 1.57
N VAL A 64 -2.60 -0.06 0.92
CA VAL A 64 -4.06 -0.25 0.78
C VAL A 64 -4.74 -0.34 2.14
N LEU A 65 -4.20 -1.12 3.06
CA LEU A 65 -4.74 -1.23 4.42
C LEU A 65 -4.79 0.11 5.14
N ALA A 66 -3.79 0.97 4.96
CA ALA A 66 -3.75 2.28 5.57
C ALA A 66 -4.90 3.17 5.04
N TYR A 67 -4.95 3.43 3.73
CA TYR A 67 -5.92 4.38 3.18
C TYR A 67 -7.36 3.84 3.18
N ASP A 68 -7.59 2.54 3.00
CA ASP A 68 -8.94 1.97 3.11
C ASP A 68 -9.44 2.01 4.56
N THR A 69 -8.54 1.95 5.55
CA THR A 69 -8.92 2.12 6.95
C THR A 69 -9.26 3.58 7.25
N GLU A 70 -8.54 4.55 6.67
CA GLU A 70 -8.95 5.96 6.74
C GLU A 70 -10.35 6.17 6.15
N TYR A 71 -10.66 5.51 5.02
CA TYR A 71 -12.00 5.57 4.44
C TYR A 71 -13.05 4.88 5.34
N ALA A 72 -12.74 3.73 5.93
CA ALA A 72 -13.62 3.06 6.88
C ALA A 72 -13.90 3.89 8.15
N MET A 73 -12.97 4.78 8.54
CA MET A 73 -13.20 5.73 9.65
C MET A 73 -14.24 6.80 9.29
N VAL A 74 -14.43 7.11 8.00
CA VAL A 74 -15.47 8.04 7.51
C VAL A 74 -16.87 7.45 7.72
N ASP A 75 -17.02 6.16 7.40
CA ASP A 75 -18.31 5.46 7.39
C ASP A 75 -18.64 4.77 8.72
N ARG A 76 -17.78 4.92 9.74
CA ARG A 76 -17.89 4.21 11.03
C ARG A 76 -19.28 4.28 11.67
N ASP A 77 -19.85 5.48 11.78
CA ASP A 77 -21.15 5.67 12.45
C ASP A 77 -22.31 5.05 11.66
N ASP A 78 -22.21 5.08 10.34
CA ASP A 78 -23.20 4.48 9.44
C ASP A 78 -23.09 2.95 9.49
N ASP A 79 -21.87 2.41 9.41
CA ASP A 79 -21.56 0.98 9.53
C ASP A 79 -22.08 0.39 10.87
N LEU A 80 -21.93 1.14 11.97
CA LEU A 80 -22.45 0.73 13.28
C LEU A 80 -23.98 0.61 13.30
N ARG A 81 -24.70 1.53 12.63
CA ARG A 81 -26.17 1.51 12.58
C ARG A 81 -26.71 0.30 11.83
N ILE A 82 -26.01 -0.16 10.80
CA ILE A 82 -26.41 -1.31 9.97
C ILE A 82 -25.77 -2.64 10.42
N GLY A 83 -25.03 -2.64 11.54
CA GLY A 83 -24.43 -3.85 12.12
C GLY A 83 -23.27 -4.43 11.31
N MET A 84 -22.57 -3.62 10.52
CA MET A 84 -21.43 -4.04 9.71
C MET A 84 -20.16 -4.18 10.54
N LYS A 85 -19.28 -5.11 10.14
CA LYS A 85 -17.94 -5.28 10.72
C LYS A 85 -16.91 -4.67 9.78
N THR A 86 -16.34 -3.52 10.13
CA THR A 86 -15.30 -2.84 9.34
C THR A 86 -13.99 -2.71 10.13
N SER A 87 -12.89 -2.36 9.46
CA SER A 87 -11.58 -2.21 10.10
C SER A 87 -11.61 -1.15 11.19
N ALA A 88 -12.24 -0.01 10.96
CA ALA A 88 -12.39 1.05 11.96
C ALA A 88 -13.15 0.58 13.22
N ILE A 89 -14.19 -0.24 13.05
CA ILE A 89 -14.94 -0.83 14.18
C ILE A 89 -14.10 -1.88 14.90
N THR A 90 -13.44 -2.77 14.15
CA THR A 90 -12.65 -3.89 14.68
C THR A 90 -11.41 -3.40 15.43
N LEU A 91 -10.74 -2.38 14.90
CA LEU A 91 -9.55 -1.78 15.51
C LEU A 91 -9.93 -0.85 16.67
N GLY A 92 -11.09 -0.21 16.62
CA GLY A 92 -11.58 0.67 17.67
C GLY A 92 -10.57 1.79 17.98
N ARG A 93 -9.97 1.78 19.17
CA ARG A 93 -8.95 2.77 19.57
C ARG A 93 -7.61 2.63 18.82
N TRP A 94 -7.38 1.47 18.21
CA TRP A 94 -6.13 1.13 17.51
C TRP A 94 -6.15 1.49 16.02
N ASP A 95 -7.25 2.03 15.51
CA ASP A 95 -7.41 2.48 14.13
C ASP A 95 -6.23 3.35 13.66
N VAL A 96 -5.99 4.48 14.33
CA VAL A 96 -4.91 5.41 13.99
C VAL A 96 -3.53 4.77 14.15
N PRO A 97 -3.16 4.14 15.29
CA PRO A 97 -1.87 3.46 15.40
C PRO A 97 -1.60 2.42 14.31
N VAL A 98 -2.61 1.62 13.94
CA VAL A 98 -2.46 0.58 12.92
C VAL A 98 -2.33 1.21 11.53
N VAL A 99 -3.09 2.25 11.20
CA VAL A 99 -2.91 3.03 9.95
C VAL A 99 -1.48 3.54 9.85
N MET A 100 -0.95 4.12 10.94
CA MET A 100 0.43 4.61 10.96
C MET A 100 1.45 3.47 10.80
N ALA A 101 1.25 2.33 11.47
CA ALA A 101 2.11 1.17 11.32
C ALA A 101 2.11 0.63 9.88
N CYS A 102 0.93 0.56 9.24
CA CYS A 102 0.80 0.18 7.84
C CYS A 102 1.57 1.13 6.91
N TYR A 103 1.44 2.45 7.09
CA TYR A 103 2.24 3.40 6.30
C TYR A 103 3.75 3.22 6.50
N LEU A 104 4.21 3.01 7.75
CA LEU A 104 5.63 2.81 8.02
C LEU A 104 6.16 1.49 7.43
N LEU A 105 5.37 0.42 7.50
CA LEU A 105 5.72 -0.86 6.87
C LEU A 105 5.78 -0.74 5.35
N HIS A 106 4.83 -0.01 4.74
CA HIS A 106 4.87 0.31 3.33
C HIS A 106 6.16 1.06 2.95
N ILE A 107 6.50 2.13 3.70
CA ILE A 107 7.73 2.91 3.48
C ILE A 107 8.98 2.02 3.64
N ALA A 108 9.03 1.17 4.66
CA ALA A 108 10.16 0.29 4.90
C ALA A 108 10.37 -0.70 3.74
N VAL A 109 9.29 -1.33 3.26
CA VAL A 109 9.37 -2.29 2.15
C VAL A 109 9.76 -1.60 0.84
N TRP A 110 9.06 -0.54 0.45
CA TRP A 110 9.32 0.15 -0.82
C TRP A 110 10.66 0.89 -0.81
N GLY A 111 10.99 1.57 0.29
CA GLY A 111 12.29 2.23 0.47
C GLY A 111 13.45 1.24 0.47
N GLY A 112 13.27 0.08 1.11
CA GLY A 112 14.26 -1.00 1.10
C GLY A 112 14.47 -1.65 -0.28
N MET A 113 13.41 -1.74 -1.10
CA MET A 113 13.54 -2.18 -2.49
C MET A 113 14.30 -1.16 -3.34
N LEU A 114 13.98 0.13 -3.22
CA LEU A 114 14.65 1.18 -3.98
C LEU A 114 16.11 1.40 -3.58
N TRP A 115 16.49 1.07 -2.33
CA TRP A 115 17.88 1.15 -1.87
C TRP A 115 18.85 0.34 -2.72
N GLN A 116 18.40 -0.78 -3.30
CA GLN A 116 19.25 -1.62 -4.16
C GLN A 116 19.67 -0.89 -5.45
N HIS A 117 18.97 0.20 -5.80
CA HIS A 117 19.20 1.03 -6.98
C HIS A 117 19.89 2.36 -6.65
N THR A 118 20.49 2.50 -5.46
CA THR A 118 21.23 3.69 -5.05
C THR A 118 22.73 3.44 -5.06
N SER A 119 23.40 3.65 -6.21
CA SER A 119 24.86 3.47 -6.34
C SER A 119 25.64 4.79 -6.43
N THR A 120 24.99 5.88 -6.83
CA THR A 120 25.61 7.21 -6.98
C THR A 120 25.16 8.18 -5.89
N HIS A 121 25.96 9.22 -5.64
CA HIS A 121 25.58 10.30 -4.73
C HIS A 121 24.24 10.96 -5.11
N VAL A 122 23.97 11.13 -6.40
CA VAL A 122 22.71 11.70 -6.88
C VAL A 122 21.53 10.78 -6.57
N GLN A 123 21.66 9.47 -6.80
CA GLN A 123 20.60 8.50 -6.45
C GLN A 123 20.37 8.42 -4.93
N LEU A 124 21.43 8.52 -4.13
CA LEU A 124 21.31 8.57 -2.67
C LEU A 124 20.51 9.80 -2.22
N LEU A 125 20.75 10.96 -2.83
CA LEU A 125 19.98 12.18 -2.55
C LEU A 125 18.51 12.03 -2.96
N ILE A 126 18.23 11.43 -4.13
CA ILE A 126 16.86 11.16 -4.58
C ILE A 126 16.13 10.22 -3.61
N TRP A 127 16.77 9.12 -3.21
CA TRP A 127 16.21 8.17 -2.27
C TRP A 127 15.96 8.80 -0.90
N GLY A 128 16.93 9.57 -0.38
CA GLY A 128 16.79 10.30 0.89
C GLY A 128 15.65 11.33 0.85
N ALA A 129 15.54 12.09 -0.24
CA ALA A 129 14.44 13.03 -0.45
C ALA A 129 13.08 12.31 -0.55
N THR A 130 13.05 11.13 -1.17
CA THR A 130 11.84 10.30 -1.25
C THR A 130 11.37 9.87 0.13
N LEU A 131 12.28 9.35 0.97
CA LEU A 131 11.94 8.95 2.33
C LEU A 131 11.48 10.15 3.18
N ALA A 132 12.15 11.29 3.07
CA ALA A 132 11.76 12.50 3.77
C ALA A 132 10.35 12.96 3.36
N ALA A 133 10.05 12.97 2.06
CA ALA A 133 8.73 13.33 1.54
C ALA A 133 7.64 12.34 1.99
N ALA A 134 7.89 11.03 1.90
CA ALA A 134 6.95 10.00 2.33
C ALA A 134 6.66 10.08 3.84
N LEU A 135 7.69 10.26 4.67
CA LEU A 135 7.53 10.45 6.11
C LEU A 135 6.77 11.75 6.45
N ALA A 136 7.02 12.84 5.73
CA ALA A 136 6.30 14.09 5.90
C ALA A 136 4.81 13.93 5.53
N GLN A 137 4.51 13.21 4.44
CA GLN A 137 3.13 12.86 4.05
C GLN A 137 2.46 12.00 5.12
N VAL A 138 3.12 10.97 5.63
CA VAL A 138 2.58 10.11 6.71
C VAL A 138 2.33 10.92 7.99
N ALA A 139 3.23 11.83 8.36
CA ALA A 139 3.02 12.74 9.48
C ALA A 139 1.83 13.71 9.23
N TRP A 140 1.61 14.12 7.98
CA TRP A 140 0.44 14.91 7.60
C TRP A 140 -0.86 14.09 7.72
N HIS A 141 -0.87 12.85 7.24
CA HIS A 141 -1.99 11.92 7.40
C HIS A 141 -2.35 11.71 8.87
N TYR A 142 -1.36 11.48 9.74
CA TYR A 142 -1.57 11.42 11.19
C TYR A 142 -2.32 12.64 11.73
N ARG A 143 -1.89 13.86 11.33
CA ARG A 143 -2.55 15.10 11.77
C ARG A 143 -4.00 15.19 11.32
N LEU A 144 -4.33 14.67 10.14
CA LEU A 144 -5.69 14.65 9.60
C LEU A 144 -6.59 13.67 10.35
N ILE A 145 -6.08 12.48 10.68
CA ILE A 145 -6.90 11.38 11.23
C ILE A 145 -6.91 11.29 12.75
N ARG A 146 -5.98 11.94 13.47
CA ARG A 146 -5.82 11.79 14.93
C ARG A 146 -7.09 12.09 15.73
N HIS A 147 -7.93 12.99 15.23
CA HIS A 147 -9.18 13.41 15.85
C HIS A 147 -10.39 12.59 15.39
N ARG A 148 -10.20 11.68 14.43
CA ARG A 148 -11.24 10.77 13.91
C ARG A 148 -12.49 11.48 13.40
N THR A 149 -12.33 12.70 12.90
CA THR A 149 -13.42 13.45 12.29
C THR A 149 -13.67 12.91 10.89
N ARG A 150 -14.95 12.83 10.49
CA ARG A 150 -15.35 12.33 9.17
C ARG A 150 -14.64 13.10 8.04
N GLU A 151 -14.62 14.43 8.15
CA GLU A 151 -13.97 15.32 7.18
C GLU A 151 -12.45 15.11 7.12
N GLY A 152 -11.80 14.95 8.27
CA GLY A 152 -10.36 14.72 8.35
C GLY A 152 -9.95 13.40 7.69
N CYS A 153 -10.68 12.33 7.99
CA CYS A 153 -10.44 11.01 7.43
C CYS A 153 -10.74 10.95 5.92
N PHE A 154 -11.82 11.59 5.47
CA PHE A 154 -12.14 11.67 4.04
C PHE A 154 -11.11 12.49 3.26
N LYS A 155 -10.62 13.60 3.85
CA LYS A 155 -9.53 14.36 3.27
C LYS A 155 -8.25 13.53 3.18
N ALA A 156 -7.90 12.80 4.25
CA ALA A 156 -6.73 11.91 4.26
C ALA A 156 -6.81 10.88 3.14
N PHE A 157 -7.93 10.15 3.02
CA PHE A 157 -8.17 9.19 1.95
C PHE A 157 -7.99 9.81 0.55
N ARG A 158 -8.57 10.99 0.32
CA ARG A 158 -8.47 11.68 -0.97
C ARG A 158 -7.05 12.10 -1.31
N VAL A 159 -6.27 12.61 -0.35
CA VAL A 159 -4.91 13.10 -0.62
C VAL A 159 -3.87 12.00 -0.61
N ASN A 160 -4.23 10.77 -0.23
CA ASN A 160 -3.33 9.63 -0.19
C ASN A 160 -2.66 9.30 -1.55
N HIS A 161 -3.28 9.66 -2.67
CA HIS A 161 -2.68 9.50 -4.00
C HIS A 161 -1.32 10.21 -4.15
N TRP A 162 -1.05 11.26 -3.36
CA TRP A 162 0.25 11.95 -3.34
C TRP A 162 1.38 11.06 -2.85
N LEU A 163 1.11 10.13 -1.93
CA LEU A 163 2.10 9.15 -1.50
C LEU A 163 2.47 8.21 -2.67
N GLY A 164 1.48 7.78 -3.44
CA GLY A 164 1.69 7.01 -4.66
C GLY A 164 2.52 7.77 -5.71
N TRP A 165 2.21 9.06 -5.92
CA TRP A 165 3.01 9.91 -6.81
C TRP A 165 4.47 10.03 -6.38
N THR A 166 4.73 10.16 -5.08
CA THR A 166 6.10 10.21 -4.55
C THR A 166 6.88 8.95 -4.91
N TRP A 167 6.31 7.77 -4.74
CA TRP A 167 6.95 6.50 -5.13
C TRP A 167 7.11 6.35 -6.63
N PHE A 168 6.12 6.75 -7.42
CA PHE A 168 6.19 6.71 -8.87
C PHE A 168 7.35 7.57 -9.41
N VAL A 169 7.42 8.84 -9.00
CA VAL A 169 8.47 9.77 -9.42
C VAL A 169 9.84 9.30 -8.96
N SER A 170 9.95 8.80 -7.73
CA SER A 170 11.21 8.26 -7.20
C SER A 170 11.69 7.04 -7.98
N SER A 171 10.80 6.08 -8.24
CA SER A 171 11.12 4.87 -8.99
C SER A 171 11.59 5.21 -10.40
N TRP A 172 10.87 6.10 -11.09
CA TRP A 172 11.27 6.59 -12.42
C TRP A 172 12.63 7.30 -12.38
N ALA A 173 12.85 8.21 -11.44
CA ALA A 173 14.11 8.97 -11.33
C ALA A 173 15.33 8.11 -10.97
N LEU A 174 15.13 7.05 -10.17
CA LEU A 174 16.19 6.10 -9.81
C LEU A 174 16.50 5.13 -10.96
N LEU A 175 15.47 4.64 -11.66
CA LEU A 175 15.60 3.59 -12.67
C LEU A 175 15.92 4.12 -14.08
N SER A 176 15.47 5.33 -14.45
CA SER A 176 15.73 5.95 -15.76
C SER A 176 17.20 6.23 -16.06
N ARG A 177 18.10 6.12 -15.07
CA ARG A 177 19.54 6.32 -15.24
C ARG A 177 20.31 5.03 -15.50
N TYR A 178 19.60 3.90 -15.61
CA TYR A 178 20.16 2.61 -16.02
C TYR A 178 19.95 2.30 -17.51
N GLU A 179 19.27 3.18 -18.24
CA GLU A 179 19.17 3.18 -19.72
C GLU A 179 20.19 4.15 -20.33
#